data_AF-A0A5D4NYW2-F1
#
_entry.id   AF-A0A5D4NYW2-F1
#
_cell.length_a   1.000
_cell.length_b   1.000
_cell.length_c   1.000
_cell.angle_alpha   90.00
_cell.angle_beta   90.00
_cell.angle_gamma   90.00
#
_symmetry.space_group_name_H-M   'P 1'
#
loop_
_entity.id
_entity.type
_entity.pdbx_description
1 polymer ?
#
loop_
_entity_poly.entity_id
_entity_poly.type
_entity_poly.pdbx_seq_one_letter_code
_entity_poly.pdbx_strand_id
1 'polypeptide(L)'
;MFGIDCFIGESELFNKGIGTKMVKEFINQIIQEDAPDFIVLDPSKENKRAIRCYEKAGFKSRSEINEGTSLVMEFNCSLNRPSHSV
;
A
#
# COMPACT_ATOMS: atom_id res chain seq x y z
N MET A 1 -13.83 -1.21 -0.85
CA MET A 1 -12.61 -0.44 -0.56
C MET A 1 -12.11 -0.88 0.79
N PHE A 2 -10.84 -1.25 0.91
CA PHE A 2 -10.22 -1.63 2.18
C PHE A 2 -9.14 -0.63 2.59
N GLY A 3 -9.06 -0.33 3.88
CA GLY A 3 -7.95 0.39 4.48
C GLY A 3 -6.97 -0.59 5.10
N ILE A 4 -5.66 -0.35 4.95
CA ILE A 4 -4.63 -1.17 5.59
C ILE A 4 -3.60 -0.32 6.32
N ASP A 5 -3.10 -0.85 7.43
CA ASP A 5 -1.94 -0.33 8.15
C ASP A 5 -0.89 -1.43 8.32
N CYS A 6 0.37 -1.07 8.09
CA CYS A 6 1.49 -2.01 8.08
C CYS A 6 2.65 -1.47 8.89
N PHE A 7 3.09 -2.24 9.88
CA PHE A 7 4.20 -1.86 10.77
C PHE A 7 5.33 -2.87 10.70
N ILE A 8 6.55 -2.38 10.79
CA ILE A 8 7.73 -3.19 11.13
C ILE A 8 8.24 -2.62 12.45
N GLY A 9 8.20 -3.42 13.51
CA GLY A 9 8.66 -3.01 14.84
C GLY A 9 10.19 -3.01 14.94
N GLU A 10 10.83 -4.04 14.39
CA GLU A 10 12.28 -4.23 14.48
C GLU A 10 13.02 -3.32 13.51
N SER A 11 13.77 -2.36 14.06
CA SER A 11 14.47 -1.34 13.28
C SER A 11 15.57 -1.92 12.38
N GLU A 12 16.16 -3.06 12.77
CA GLU A 12 17.16 -3.80 12.02
C GLU A 12 16.60 -4.35 10.70
N LEU A 13 15.27 -4.46 10.57
CA LEU A 13 14.62 -4.93 9.34
C LEU A 13 14.33 -3.79 8.36
N PHE A 14 14.54 -2.53 8.76
CA PHE A 14 14.29 -1.38 7.90
C PHE A 14 15.29 -1.34 6.73
N ASN A 15 14.87 -0.71 5.64
CA ASN A 15 15.71 -0.46 4.45
C ASN A 15 16.26 -1.72 3.75
N LYS A 16 15.82 -2.91 4.13
CA LYS A 16 16.20 -4.20 3.50
C LYS A 16 15.22 -4.68 2.42
N GLY A 17 14.25 -3.85 2.03
CA GLY A 17 13.19 -4.21 1.07
C GLY A 17 12.08 -5.11 1.64
N ILE A 18 12.18 -5.49 2.92
CA ILE A 18 11.22 -6.39 3.59
C ILE A 18 9.80 -5.81 3.58
N GLY A 19 9.64 -4.53 3.93
CA GLY A 19 8.33 -3.87 3.90
C GLY A 19 7.67 -3.90 2.53
N THR A 20 8.43 -3.67 1.45
CA THR A 20 7.89 -3.71 0.09
C THR A 20 7.45 -5.12 -0.28
N LYS A 21 8.22 -6.15 0.09
CA LYS A 21 7.82 -7.54 -0.14
C LYS A 21 6.55 -7.87 0.64
N MET A 22 6.51 -7.55 1.93
CA MET A 22 5.36 -7.79 2.81
C MET A 22 4.08 -7.14 2.26
N VAL A 23 4.13 -5.86 1.90
CA VAL A 23 2.96 -5.12 1.37
C VAL A 23 2.46 -5.75 0.07
N LYS A 24 3.35 -6.15 -0.84
CA LYS A 24 2.96 -6.81 -2.10
C LYS A 24 2.26 -8.14 -1.86
N GLU A 25 2.84 -9.00 -1.03
CA GLU A 25 2.24 -10.31 -0.73
C GLU A 25 0.89 -10.16 -0.02
N PHE A 26 0.76 -9.17 0.87
CA PHE A 26 -0.49 -8.93 1.59
C PHE A 26 -1.60 -8.40 0.67
N ILE A 27 -1.28 -7.47 -0.22
CA ILE A 27 -2.23 -6.96 -1.21
C ILE A 27 -2.67 -8.05 -2.18
N ASN A 28 -1.74 -8.91 -2.61
CA ASN A 28 -2.08 -10.04 -3.48
C ASN A 28 -3.07 -10.99 -2.80
N GLN A 29 -2.89 -11.27 -1.50
CA GLN A 29 -3.83 -12.07 -0.71
C GLN A 29 -5.22 -11.40 -0.65
N ILE A 30 -5.28 -10.12 -0.27
CA ILE A 30 -6.53 -9.34 -0.24
C ILE A 30 -7.26 -9.35 -1.60
N ILE A 31 -6.53 -9.18 -2.70
CA ILE A 31 -7.11 -9.18 -4.04
C ILE A 31 -7.69 -10.56 -4.40
N GLN A 32 -7.03 -11.64 -3.99
CA GLN A 32 -7.47 -13.01 -4.28
C GLN A 32 -8.69 -13.42 -3.44
N GLU A 33 -8.75 -13.01 -2.18
CA GLU A 33 -9.79 -13.42 -1.24
C GLU A 33 -11.06 -12.57 -1.34
N ASP A 34 -10.91 -11.25 -1.43
CA ASP A 34 -12.03 -10.31 -1.31
C ASP A 34 -12.29 -9.49 -2.57
N ALA A 35 -11.32 -9.47 -3.50
CA ALA A 35 -11.36 -8.71 -4.74
C ALA A 35 -11.87 -7.26 -4.60
N PRO A 36 -11.38 -6.42 -3.67
CA PRO A 36 -11.78 -5.02 -3.61
C PRO A 36 -11.37 -4.28 -4.89
N ASP A 37 -12.00 -3.15 -5.21
CA ASP A 37 -11.56 -2.31 -6.33
C ASP A 37 -10.36 -1.42 -5.94
N PHE A 38 -10.28 -1.03 -4.66
CA PHE A 38 -9.24 -0.16 -4.12
C PHE A 38 -8.79 -0.59 -2.72
N ILE A 39 -7.48 -0.47 -2.50
CA ILE A 39 -6.84 -0.50 -1.18
C ILE A 39 -6.25 0.87 -0.90
N VAL A 40 -6.47 1.40 0.30
CA VAL A 40 -6.03 2.74 0.71
C VAL A 40 -5.22 2.69 2.00
N LEU A 41 -4.34 3.67 2.16
CA LEU A 41 -3.53 3.90 3.35
C LEU A 41 -3.17 5.39 3.46
N ASP A 42 -2.85 5.84 4.67
CA ASP A 42 -2.68 7.26 4.98
C ASP A 42 -1.38 7.60 5.74
N PRO A 43 -0.19 7.41 5.13
CA PRO A 43 1.06 7.64 5.80
C PRO A 43 1.24 9.13 6.10
N SER A 44 1.82 9.40 7.27
CA SER A 44 2.39 10.71 7.55
C SER A 44 3.38 11.10 6.44
N LYS A 45 3.30 12.35 5.98
CA LYS A 45 4.22 12.91 4.96
C LYS A 45 5.67 12.84 5.38
N GLU A 46 5.95 12.84 6.68
CA GLU A 46 7.31 12.74 7.21
C GLU A 46 7.84 11.29 7.20
N ASN A 47 6.96 10.29 7.06
CA ASN A 47 7.36 8.90 6.93
C ASN A 47 7.78 8.56 5.49
N LYS A 48 8.86 9.19 5.01
CA LYS A 48 9.39 9.01 3.64
C LYS A 48 9.71 7.54 3.34
N ARG A 49 10.10 6.77 4.36
CA ARG A 49 10.37 5.33 4.23
C ARG A 49 9.10 4.55 3.88
N ALA A 50 8.00 4.79 4.59
CA ALA A 50 6.72 4.15 4.30
C ALA A 50 6.17 4.58 2.94
N ILE A 51 6.19 5.88 2.63
CA ILE A 51 5.75 6.40 1.32
C ILE A 51 6.51 5.69 0.19
N ARG A 52 7.85 5.64 0.27
CA ARG A 52 8.67 4.97 -0.75
C ARG A 52 8.40 3.46 -0.82
N CYS A 53 8.09 2.83 0.30
CA CYS A 53 7.69 1.43 0.37
C CYS A 53 6.38 1.19 -0.41
N TYR A 54 5.36 2.02 -0.18
CA TYR A 54 4.05 1.92 -0.83
C TYR A 54 4.12 2.27 -2.32
N GLU A 55 4.88 3.29 -2.72
CA GLU A 55 5.15 3.58 -4.14
C GLU A 55 5.74 2.37 -4.87
N LYS A 56 6.74 1.71 -4.27
CA LYS A 56 7.36 0.49 -4.83
C LYS A 56 6.41 -0.71 -4.87
N ALA A 57 5.38 -0.70 -4.01
CA ALA A 57 4.30 -1.67 -4.03
C ALA A 57 3.21 -1.34 -5.06
N GLY A 58 3.25 -0.15 -5.68
CA GLY A 58 2.32 0.26 -6.74
C GLY A 58 1.25 1.26 -6.30
N PHE A 59 1.28 1.73 -5.05
CA PHE A 59 0.37 2.79 -4.59
C PHE A 59 0.72 4.13 -5.24
N LYS A 60 -0.31 4.97 -5.40
CA LYS A 60 -0.19 6.34 -5.89
C LYS A 60 -0.76 7.30 -4.86
N SER A 61 -0.07 8.41 -4.61
CA SER A 61 -0.61 9.51 -3.81
C SER A 61 -1.76 10.19 -4.56
N ARG A 62 -2.85 10.49 -3.85
CA ARG A 62 -4.07 11.09 -4.41
C ARG A 62 -4.42 12.43 -3.83
N SER A 63 -4.31 12.57 -2.52
CA SER A 63 -4.65 13.80 -1.81
C SER A 63 -3.86 13.91 -0.52
N GLU A 64 -3.94 15.08 0.11
CA GLU A 64 -3.46 15.29 1.47
C GLU A 64 -4.66 15.42 2.42
N ILE A 65 -4.48 14.94 3.65
CA ILE A 65 -5.45 15.03 4.74
C ILE A 65 -4.74 15.52 6.00
N ASN A 66 -5.51 15.74 7.08
CA ASN A 66 -4.98 16.19 8.38
C ASN A 66 -4.14 17.47 8.23
N GLU A 67 -4.74 18.52 7.63
CA GLU A 67 -4.07 19.81 7.39
C GLU A 67 -2.76 19.68 6.57
N GLY A 68 -2.69 18.69 5.69
CA GLY A 68 -1.53 18.47 4.84
C GLY A 68 -0.36 17.77 5.55
N THR A 69 -0.62 17.06 6.65
CA THR A 69 0.39 16.26 7.38
C THR A 69 0.42 14.79 6.98
N SER A 70 -0.65 14.29 6.37
CA SER A 70 -0.76 12.89 5.91
C SER A 70 -1.20 12.86 4.45
N LEU A 71 -0.79 11.81 3.74
CA LEU A 71 -1.26 11.54 2.38
C LEU A 71 -2.44 10.59 2.41
N VAL A 72 -3.23 10.54 1.35
CA VAL A 72 -4.03 9.36 1.00
C VAL A 72 -3.35 8.72 -0.20
N MET A 73 -2.91 7.48 -0.06
CA MET A 73 -2.40 6.69 -1.17
C MET A 73 -3.34 5.54 -1.48
N GLU A 74 -3.52 5.25 -2.77
CA GLU A 74 -4.40 4.18 -3.23
C GLU A 74 -3.66 3.19 -4.14
N PHE A 75 -4.11 1.94 -4.11
CA PHE A 75 -3.78 0.89 -5.06
C PHE A 75 -5.06 0.46 -5.76
N ASN A 76 -5.12 0.63 -7.09
CA ASN A 76 -6.25 0.18 -7.91
C ASN A 76 -6.08 -1.30 -8.22
N CYS A 77 -6.95 -2.12 -7.65
CA CYS A 77 -6.91 -3.57 -7.77
C CYS A 77 -7.51 -4.04 -9.10
N SER A 78 -8.49 -3.32 -9.65
CA SER A 78 -9.16 -3.67 -10.91
C SER A 78 -8.21 -3.65 -12.11
N LEU A 79 -7.18 -2.79 -12.10
CA LEU A 79 -6.12 -2.76 -13.11
C LEU A 79 -5.13 -3.94 -13.02
N ASN A 80 -5.17 -4.69 -11.92
CA ASN A 80 -4.23 -5.77 -11.61
C ASN A 80 -4.92 -7.13 -11.46
N ARG A 81 -6.24 -7.22 -11.70
CA ARG A 81 -6.92 -8.52 -11.79
C ARG A 81 -6.44 -9.23 -13.06
N PRO A 82 -6.03 -10.51 -12.99
CA PRO A 82 -5.78 -11.26 -14.21
C PRO A 82 -7.07 -11.25 -15.05
N SER A 83 -6.93 -10.86 -16.32
CA SER A 83 -7.98 -11.02 -17.32
C SER A 83 -8.54 -12.42 -17.14
N HIS A 84 -9.82 -12.54 -16.82
CA HIS A 84 -10.47 -13.83 -16.90
C HIS A 84 -10.42 -14.25 -18.37
N SER A 85 -9.44 -15.09 -18.70
CA SER A 85 -9.45 -15.88 -19.93
C SER A 85 -10.62 -16.84 -19.78
N VAL A 86 -11.78 -16.45 -20.31
CA VAL A 86 -12.87 -17.38 -20.65
C VAL A 86 -12.54 -17.98 -22.01
#